data_AF-A0A7S2IKQ3-F1
#
_entry.id   AF-A0A7S2IKQ3-F1
#
_cell.length_a   1.000
_cell.length_b   1.000
_cell.length_c   1.000
_cell.angle_alpha   90.00
_cell.angle_beta   90.00
_cell.angle_gamma   90.00
#
_symmetry.space_group_name_H-M   'P 1'
#
loop_
_entity.id
_entity.type
_entity.pdbx_description
1 polymer ?
#
loop_
_entity_poly.entity_id
_entity_poly.type
_entity_poly.pdbx_seq_one_letter_code
_entity_poly.pdbx_strand_id
1 'polypeptide(L)'
;AQEAFSARDLAWERAWRSDRGDPVVAPGHRGFNAFATERLRRAGIASRPVDNGMTAAARRLRLPPPLQPHQEVVSFLLHRCSPVKRLLVDHATGSGKTREMLSILDGVFHDPRPKIVIFPKQPVCRNFYLELL
;
A
#
# COMPACT_ATOMS: atom_id res chain seq x y z
N ALA A 1 15.53 -10.30 15.71
CA ALA A 1 16.19 -9.42 14.73
C ALA A 1 15.36 -8.13 14.66
N GLN A 2 15.97 -6.97 14.95
CA GLN A 2 15.25 -5.69 14.94
C GLN A 2 14.82 -5.31 13.52
N GLU A 3 13.54 -4.95 13.39
CA GLU A 3 12.86 -4.60 12.14
C GLU A 3 13.47 -3.34 11.53
N ALA A 4 14.16 -3.48 10.39
CA ALA A 4 14.50 -2.33 9.57
C ALA A 4 13.24 -1.94 8.77
N PHE A 5 12.31 -1.24 9.41
CA PHE A 5 11.18 -0.66 8.69
C PHE A 5 11.67 0.40 7.69
N SER A 6 11.09 0.41 6.50
CA SER A 6 11.40 1.46 5.54
C SER A 6 11.00 2.82 6.12
N ALA A 7 11.67 3.90 5.69
CA ALA A 7 11.30 5.26 6.10
C ALA A 7 9.82 5.57 5.79
N ARG A 8 9.27 4.95 4.74
CA ARG A 8 7.86 5.02 4.37
C ARG A 8 6.96 4.34 5.42
N ASP A 9 7.31 3.13 5.85
CA ASP A 9 6.52 2.40 6.85
C ASP A 9 6.48 3.14 8.19
N LEU A 10 7.62 3.70 8.61
CA LEU A 10 7.68 4.52 9.83
C LEU A 10 6.82 5.78 9.72
N ALA A 11 6.81 6.44 8.56
CA ALA A 11 5.94 7.60 8.32
C ALA A 11 4.46 7.23 8.35
N TRP A 12 4.09 6.10 7.75
CA TRP A 12 2.71 5.61 7.72
C TRP A 12 2.23 5.11 9.08
N GLU A 13 3.10 4.45 9.82
CA GLU A 13 2.84 4.07 11.21
C GLU A 13 2.54 5.29 12.08
N ARG A 14 3.32 6.38 11.96
CA ARG A 14 3.02 7.66 12.64
C ARG A 14 1.71 8.26 12.15
N ALA A 15 1.41 8.19 10.85
CA ALA A 15 0.16 8.70 10.32
C ALA A 15 -1.06 7.95 10.88
N TRP A 16 -0.96 6.64 11.10
CA TRP A 16 -2.04 5.82 11.67
C TRP A 16 -2.12 5.90 13.20
N ARG A 17 -0.99 5.94 13.91
CA ARG A 17 -0.96 6.15 15.35
C ARG A 17 -1.52 7.55 15.65
N SER A 18 -2.47 7.65 16.57
CA SER A 18 -2.97 8.95 17.00
C SER A 18 -2.01 9.50 18.05
N ASP A 19 -1.59 10.76 17.91
CA ASP A 19 -0.76 11.43 18.92
C ASP A 19 -1.52 11.73 20.23
N ARG A 20 -2.85 11.52 20.27
CA ARG A 20 -3.73 12.01 21.36
C ARG A 20 -4.71 10.99 21.96
N GLY A 21 -4.57 9.70 21.67
CA GLY A 21 -5.52 8.68 22.12
C GLY A 21 -6.92 8.81 21.50
N ASP A 22 -7.05 9.45 20.33
CA ASP A 22 -8.32 9.58 19.63
C ASP A 22 -8.91 8.20 19.30
N PRO A 23 -10.24 8.01 19.40
CA PRO A 23 -10.88 6.76 19.06
C PRO A 23 -10.62 6.42 17.58
N VAL A 24 -10.06 5.24 17.35
CA VAL A 24 -9.85 4.72 16.00
C VAL A 24 -11.22 4.41 15.39
N VAL A 25 -11.64 5.22 14.42
CA VAL A 25 -12.87 4.98 13.66
C VAL A 25 -12.61 3.84 12.67
N ALA A 26 -13.37 2.76 12.76
CA ALA A 26 -13.25 1.60 11.88
C ALA A 26 -14.17 1.71 10.64
N PRO A 27 -13.83 1.03 9.53
CA PRO A 27 -14.74 0.93 8.38
C PRO A 27 -16.15 0.52 8.78
N GLY A 28 -17.15 1.16 8.17
CA GLY A 28 -18.57 0.95 8.49
C GLY A 28 -19.13 1.89 9.56
N HIS A 29 -18.29 2.64 10.29
CA HIS A 29 -18.75 3.67 11.22
C HIS A 29 -18.93 5.03 10.54
N ARG A 30 -19.89 5.82 11.05
CA ARG A 30 -20.05 7.21 10.63
C ARG A 30 -18.75 7.99 10.89
N GLY A 31 -18.31 8.76 9.90
CA GLY A 31 -17.08 9.56 9.99
C GLY A 31 -15.81 8.82 9.58
N PHE A 32 -15.87 7.52 9.26
CA PHE A 32 -14.70 6.75 8.82
C PHE A 32 -14.03 7.37 7.59
N ASN A 33 -14.80 7.77 6.57
CA ASN A 33 -14.23 8.33 5.35
C ASN A 33 -13.46 9.63 5.64
N ALA A 34 -14.03 10.54 6.43
CA ALA A 34 -13.35 11.77 6.83
C ALA A 34 -12.07 11.48 7.63
N PHE A 35 -12.13 10.52 8.55
CA PHE A 35 -10.98 10.06 9.32
C PHE A 35 -9.87 9.49 8.40
N ALA A 36 -10.22 8.59 7.47
CA ALA A 36 -9.27 7.98 6.54
C ALA A 36 -8.67 9.03 5.59
N THR A 37 -9.47 9.96 5.08
CA THR A 37 -9.01 11.07 4.22
C THR A 37 -8.00 11.96 4.95
N GLU A 38 -8.25 12.32 6.21
CA GLU A 38 -7.30 13.12 6.99
C GLU A 38 -5.99 12.34 7.23
N ARG A 39 -6.07 11.03 7.47
CA ARG A 39 -4.87 10.18 7.66
C ARG A 39 -4.04 10.07 6.38
N LEU A 40 -4.70 9.91 5.23
CA LEU A 40 -4.05 9.95 3.90
C LEU A 40 -3.34 11.28 3.65
N ARG A 41 -4.01 12.40 3.97
CA ARG A 41 -3.44 13.75 3.83
C ARG A 41 -2.21 13.95 4.71
N ARG A 42 -2.27 13.52 5.97
CA ARG A 42 -1.12 13.55 6.90
C ARG A 42 0.05 12.71 6.43
N ALA A 43 -0.22 11.59 5.77
CA ALA A 43 0.80 10.75 5.15
C ALA A 43 1.39 11.36 3.85
N GLY A 44 0.84 12.48 3.37
CA GLY A 44 1.27 13.14 2.13
C GLY A 44 0.88 12.39 0.86
N ILE A 45 -0.02 11.41 0.96
CA ILE A 45 -0.48 10.61 -0.18
C ILE A 45 -1.30 11.51 -1.11
N ALA A 46 -1.06 11.39 -2.42
CA ALA A 46 -1.63 12.25 -3.46
C ALA A 46 -1.36 13.77 -3.31
N SER A 47 -0.46 14.17 -2.39
CA SER A 47 -0.06 15.56 -2.17
C SER A 47 1.30 15.89 -2.81
N ARG A 48 2.04 14.86 -3.23
CA ARG A 48 3.32 15.03 -3.92
C ARG A 48 3.08 15.36 -5.39
N PRO A 49 3.92 16.22 -6.00
CA PRO A 49 3.96 16.34 -7.45
C PRO A 49 4.11 14.95 -8.08
N VAL A 50 3.37 14.68 -9.15
CA VAL A 50 3.48 13.40 -9.86
C VAL A 50 4.90 13.31 -10.43
N ASP A 51 5.75 12.54 -9.76
CA ASP A 51 7.10 12.29 -10.24
C ASP A 51 7.03 11.23 -11.33
N ASN A 52 7.00 11.70 -12.58
CA ASN A 52 6.97 10.85 -13.77
C ASN A 52 8.32 10.17 -14.05
N GLY A 53 9.35 10.41 -13.23
CA GLY A 53 10.72 9.99 -13.48
C GLY A 53 11.29 9.02 -12.44
N MET A 54 11.76 7.86 -12.89
CA MET A 54 12.81 7.17 -12.13
C MET A 54 14.12 7.95 -12.26
N THR A 55 14.80 8.17 -11.13
CA THR A 55 16.16 8.71 -11.14
C THR A 55 17.08 7.81 -11.97
N ALA A 56 18.15 8.39 -12.56
CA ALA A 56 19.12 7.62 -13.33
C ALA A 56 19.74 6.47 -12.50
N ALA A 57 19.94 6.70 -11.19
CA ALA A 57 20.40 5.67 -10.26
C ALA A 57 19.38 4.53 -10.11
N ALA A 58 18.10 4.84 -9.93
CA ALA A 58 17.04 3.84 -9.82
C ALA A 58 16.90 3.01 -11.10
N ARG A 59 17.06 3.62 -12.29
CA ARG A 59 17.09 2.89 -13.57
C ARG A 59 18.28 1.95 -13.68
N ARG A 60 19.48 2.41 -13.30
CA ARG A 60 20.70 1.57 -13.31
C ARG A 60 20.57 0.36 -12.39
N LEU A 61 19.94 0.55 -11.22
CA LEU A 61 19.68 -0.50 -10.25
C LEU A 61 18.41 -1.34 -10.53
N ARG A 62 17.70 -1.05 -11.64
CA ARG A 62 16.44 -1.71 -12.02
C ARG A 62 15.42 -1.75 -10.88
N LEU A 63 15.38 -0.69 -10.07
CA LEU A 63 14.39 -0.57 -9.01
C LEU A 63 12.98 -0.48 -9.65
N PRO A 64 11.93 -0.96 -8.97
CA PRO A 64 10.59 -0.67 -9.42
C PRO A 64 10.34 0.86 -9.39
N PRO A 65 9.51 1.42 -10.29
CA PRO A 65 9.06 2.82 -10.18
C PRO A 65 8.46 3.17 -8.79
N PRO A 66 8.23 4.44 -8.47
CA PRO A 66 7.34 4.76 -7.36
C PRO A 66 5.92 4.24 -7.63
N LEU A 67 5.15 4.00 -6.56
CA LEU A 67 3.72 3.73 -6.67
C LEU A 67 2.99 5.00 -7.15
N GLN A 68 2.00 4.82 -8.01
CA GLN A 68 1.09 5.90 -8.38
C GLN A 68 0.16 6.24 -7.21
N PRO A 69 -0.41 7.47 -7.12
CA PRO A 69 -1.21 7.89 -5.98
C PRO A 69 -2.36 6.93 -5.62
N HIS A 70 -3.08 6.40 -6.60
CA HIS A 70 -4.15 5.42 -6.35
C HIS A 70 -3.62 4.10 -5.75
N GLN A 71 -2.42 3.68 -6.14
CA GLN A 71 -1.77 2.49 -5.61
C GLN A 71 -1.25 2.72 -4.17
N GLU A 72 -0.74 3.93 -3.90
CA GLU A 72 -0.32 4.33 -2.55
C GLU A 72 -1.48 4.34 -1.57
N VAL A 73 -2.66 4.83 -1.99
CA VAL A 73 -3.88 4.82 -1.16
C VAL A 73 -4.22 3.40 -0.71
N VAL A 74 -4.21 2.43 -1.63
CA VAL A 74 -4.51 1.03 -1.33
C VAL A 74 -3.51 0.46 -0.32
N SER A 75 -2.22 0.65 -0.57
CA SER A 75 -1.13 0.16 0.28
C SER A 75 -1.19 0.79 1.68
N PHE A 76 -1.48 2.09 1.78
CA PHE A 76 -1.64 2.80 3.05
C PHE A 76 -2.85 2.35 3.85
N LEU A 77 -4.01 2.19 3.18
CA LEU A 77 -5.23 1.73 3.83
C LEU A 77 -5.08 0.31 4.37
N LEU A 78 -4.32 -0.56 3.70
CA LEU A 78 -4.07 -1.93 4.16
C LEU A 78 -2.83 -2.09 5.06
N HIS A 79 -2.20 -0.99 5.46
CA HIS A 79 -1.06 -1.01 6.36
C HIS A 79 -1.41 -1.69 7.70
N ARG A 80 -0.44 -2.37 8.33
CA ARG A 80 -0.65 -3.14 9.58
C ARG A 80 -1.31 -2.36 10.72
N CYS A 81 -0.99 -1.06 10.83
CA CYS A 81 -1.53 -0.16 11.86
C CYS A 81 -2.91 0.42 11.50
N SER A 82 -3.39 0.19 10.28
CA SER A 82 -4.71 0.62 9.85
C SER A 82 -5.82 -0.21 10.50
N PRO A 83 -6.96 0.41 10.85
CA PRO A 83 -8.16 -0.32 11.25
C PRO A 83 -8.82 -1.06 10.07
N VAL A 84 -8.44 -0.76 8.82
CA VAL A 84 -9.00 -1.42 7.63
C VAL A 84 -8.43 -2.83 7.51
N LYS A 85 -9.32 -3.84 7.54
CA LYS A 85 -8.95 -5.26 7.36
C LYS A 85 -9.39 -5.83 6.02
N ARG A 86 -10.32 -5.18 5.34
CA ARG A 86 -10.87 -5.58 4.04
C ARG A 86 -11.09 -4.33 3.20
N LEU A 87 -10.66 -4.38 1.95
CA LEU A 87 -10.79 -3.27 1.00
C LEU A 87 -11.23 -3.84 -0.34
N LEU A 88 -12.31 -3.27 -0.90
CA LEU A 88 -12.68 -3.49 -2.29
C LEU A 88 -11.96 -2.44 -3.13
N VAL A 89 -11.22 -2.89 -4.14
CA VAL A 89 -10.49 -2.00 -5.07
C VAL A 89 -11.12 -2.13 -6.44
N ASP A 90 -11.75 -1.05 -6.90
CA ASP A 90 -12.34 -0.95 -8.23
C ASP A 90 -11.47 -0.03 -9.11
N HIS A 91 -10.46 -0.62 -9.74
CA HIS A 91 -9.58 0.08 -10.67
C HIS A 91 -9.69 -0.52 -12.08
N ALA A 92 -9.58 0.32 -13.12
CA ALA A 92 -9.59 -0.09 -14.51
C ALA A 92 -8.46 -1.08 -14.85
N THR A 93 -8.61 -1.84 -15.94
CA THR A 93 -7.53 -2.69 -16.48
C THR A 93 -6.34 -1.82 -16.89
N GLY A 94 -5.12 -2.28 -16.62
CA GLY A 94 -3.89 -1.52 -16.90
C GLY A 94 -3.49 -0.51 -15.81
N SER A 95 -4.29 -0.32 -14.76
CA SER A 95 -3.96 0.61 -13.66
C SER A 95 -2.82 0.14 -12.72
N GLY A 96 -2.30 -1.06 -12.93
CA GLY A 96 -1.26 -1.67 -12.10
C GLY A 96 -1.77 -2.37 -10.84
N LYS A 97 -2.94 -3.02 -10.89
CA LYS A 97 -3.47 -3.83 -9.76
C LYS A 97 -2.52 -4.93 -9.29
N THR A 98 -1.81 -5.59 -10.20
CA THR A 98 -0.78 -6.60 -9.85
C THR A 98 0.28 -6.01 -8.93
N ARG A 99 0.74 -4.81 -9.26
CA ARG A 99 1.73 -4.06 -8.47
C ARG A 99 1.19 -3.63 -7.10
N GLU A 100 -0.07 -3.23 -7.02
CA GLU A 100 -0.74 -2.96 -5.74
C GLU A 100 -0.71 -4.20 -4.85
N MET A 101 -1.07 -5.36 -5.41
CA MET A 101 -1.02 -6.65 -4.70
C MET A 101 0.39 -6.99 -4.22
N LEU A 102 1.41 -6.81 -5.06
CA LEU A 102 2.81 -7.02 -4.68
C LEU A 102 3.24 -6.10 -3.55
N SER A 103 2.86 -4.81 -3.59
CA SER A 103 3.18 -3.88 -2.51
C SER A 103 2.52 -4.26 -1.18
N ILE A 104 1.29 -4.79 -1.21
CA ILE A 104 0.60 -5.26 0.01
C ILE A 104 1.34 -6.47 0.57
N LEU A 105 1.68 -7.43 -0.29
CA LEU A 105 2.38 -8.66 0.10
C LEU A 105 3.77 -8.38 0.67
N ASP A 106 4.49 -7.43 0.09
CA ASP A 106 5.78 -6.95 0.59
C ASP A 106 5.67 -6.39 2.01
N GLY A 107 4.63 -5.57 2.28
CA GLY A 107 4.38 -5.00 3.61
C GLY A 107 4.05 -6.04 4.70
N VAL A 108 3.65 -7.25 4.32
CA VAL A 108 3.41 -8.38 5.24
C VAL A 108 4.38 -9.54 5.01
N PHE A 109 5.47 -9.33 4.29
CA PHE A 109 6.38 -10.40 3.87
C PHE A 109 6.89 -11.22 5.06
N HIS A 110 7.27 -10.53 6.15
CA HIS A 110 7.77 -11.14 7.38
C HIS A 110 6.69 -11.68 8.33
N ASP A 111 5.40 -11.46 8.05
CA ASP A 111 4.32 -12.06 8.85
C ASP A 111 4.35 -13.59 8.70
N PRO A 112 4.43 -14.40 9.77
CA PRO A 112 4.56 -15.85 9.64
C PRO A 112 3.30 -16.53 9.08
N ARG A 113 2.16 -15.84 9.04
CA ARG A 113 0.89 -16.42 8.56
C ARG A 113 0.94 -16.62 7.03
N PRO A 114 0.31 -17.69 6.50
CA PRO A 114 0.24 -17.92 5.06
C PRO A 114 -0.44 -16.77 4.31
N LYS A 115 0.11 -16.37 3.16
CA LYS A 115 -0.50 -15.40 2.24
C LYS A 115 -1.03 -16.15 1.04
N ILE A 116 -2.33 -16.02 0.78
CA ILE A 116 -3.01 -16.71 -0.30
C ILE A 116 -3.45 -15.67 -1.33
N VAL A 117 -2.99 -15.83 -2.56
CA VAL A 117 -3.42 -15.02 -3.70
C VAL A 117 -4.23 -15.91 -4.64
N ILE A 118 -5.45 -15.49 -4.96
CA ILE A 118 -6.39 -16.26 -5.78
C ILE A 118 -6.51 -15.59 -7.14
N PHE A 119 -6.37 -16.37 -8.21
CA PHE A 119 -6.48 -15.91 -9.58
C PHE A 119 -7.61 -16.64 -10.31
N PRO A 120 -8.33 -15.97 -11.23
CA PRO A 120 -9.43 -16.60 -11.96
C PRO A 120 -8.96 -17.61 -13.02
N LYS A 121 -7.76 -17.42 -13.58
CA LYS A 121 -7.19 -18.27 -14.65
C LYS A 121 -5.67 -18.38 -14.51
N GLN A 122 -5.12 -19.51 -14.97
CA GLN A 122 -3.68 -19.78 -14.98
C GLN A 122 -2.81 -18.71 -15.65
N PRO A 123 -3.20 -18.11 -16.81
CA PRO A 123 -2.38 -17.05 -17.42
C PRO A 123 -2.19 -15.82 -16.54
N VAL A 124 -3.21 -15.45 -15.75
CA VAL A 124 -3.14 -14.31 -14.81
C VAL A 124 -2.17 -14.63 -13.67
N CYS A 125 -2.23 -15.87 -13.16
CA CYS A 125 -1.30 -16.38 -12.15
C CYS A 125 0.16 -16.34 -12.65
N ARG A 126 0.41 -16.82 -13.88
CA ARG A 126 1.74 -16.78 -14.50
C ARG A 126 2.28 -15.35 -14.63
N ASN A 127 1.45 -14.41 -15.07
CA ASN A 127 1.85 -13.00 -15.18
C ASN A 127 2.23 -12.40 -13.82
N PHE A 128 1.49 -12.72 -12.76
CA PHE A 128 1.83 -12.29 -11.40
C PHE A 128 3.21 -12.79 -10.96
N TYR A 129 3.52 -14.07 -11.17
CA TYR A 129 4.84 -14.61 -10.80
C TYR A 129 5.98 -14.04 -11.63
N LEU A 130 5.74 -13.68 -12.90
CA LEU A 130 6.73 -12.99 -13.73
C LEU A 130 7.02 -11.56 -13.26
N GLU A 131 6.10 -10.91 -12.55
CA GLU A 131 6.35 -9.61 -11.92
C GLU A 131 7.02 -9.73 -10.54
N LEU A 132 6.95 -10.90 -9.90
CA LEU A 132 7.53 -11.17 -8.58
C LEU A 132 9.02 -11.56 -8.66
N LEU A 133 9.42 -12.27 -9.72
CA LEU A 133 10.77 -12.85 -9.93
C LEU A 133 11.64 -11.97 -10.83
#